data_AF-A0A7T1WSG3-F1
#
_entry.id   AF-A0A7T1WSG3-F1
#
_cell.length_a   1.000
_cell.length_b   1.000
_cell.length_c   1.000
_cell.angle_alpha   90.00
_cell.angle_beta   90.00
_cell.angle_gamma   90.00
#
_symmetry.space_group_name_H-M   'P 1'
#
loop_
_entity.id
_entity.type
_entity.pdbx_description
1 polymer ?
#
loop_
_entity_poly.entity_id
_entity_poly.type
_entity_poly.pdbx_seq_one_letter_code
_entity_poly.pdbx_strand_id
1 'polypeptide(L)'
;MDDEDALEAVRRHLDRRGELTKAGPPDTWKPAPLTLVKGRIVRSIENRAERPGSEPGDFDLSERPRYDDLDGYHLDPPRNPAEPMELRLVKRDSESSEPCSRDCDRGRTRCGECRGRKRLRCEPRTDCEACAGENSCLNCAASGGTAGAAGPDAARPARTEKRLTCVKCGERGVACRSCQGRGDVPCALCEETGFRDCPTCRGSGTVRHDDCKGTGRFTVWTAGTITRKPETGAIRRPEHSVSWHTWNKARRHGSWRTEVLSGDAGTASVADLDDEAAKGLAPDLTKKQGEVAREVTLEILRLTRVEVPLLPHRVHYAHPAPATHPSGTVYEVFAVPSGQRVLQIAVAALGALAVLTLVWWLLTP
;
A
#
# COMPACT_ATOMS: atom_id res chain seq x y z
N MET A 1 -25.87 39.65 6.15
CA MET A 1 -27.28 39.58 6.51
C MET A 1 -27.36 40.22 7.86
N ASP A 2 -27.99 41.39 7.91
CA ASP A 2 -28.33 42.01 9.17
C ASP A 2 -29.55 41.30 9.80
N ASP A 3 -29.81 41.60 11.06
CA ASP A 3 -30.92 41.00 11.77
C ASP A 3 -32.27 41.45 11.20
N GLU A 4 -32.36 42.67 10.66
CA GLU A 4 -33.59 43.23 10.08
C GLU A 4 -34.03 42.46 8.83
N ASP A 5 -33.11 42.20 7.92
CA ASP A 5 -33.28 41.37 6.73
C ASP A 5 -33.76 39.96 7.10
N ALA A 6 -33.14 39.36 8.12
CA ALA A 6 -33.50 38.03 8.59
C ALA A 6 -34.92 38.00 9.18
N LEU A 7 -35.27 38.98 10.01
CA LEU A 7 -36.59 39.11 10.61
C LEU A 7 -37.66 39.33 9.54
N GLU A 8 -37.40 40.22 8.58
CA GLU A 8 -38.31 40.51 7.47
C GLU A 8 -38.47 39.27 6.55
N ALA A 9 -37.41 38.53 6.28
CA ALA A 9 -37.50 37.27 5.53
C ALA A 9 -38.41 36.24 6.23
N VAL A 10 -38.27 36.10 7.56
CA VAL A 10 -39.13 35.22 8.37
C VAL A 10 -40.56 35.71 8.39
N ARG A 11 -40.78 37.04 8.48
CA ARG A 11 -42.11 37.64 8.41
C ARG A 11 -42.82 37.29 7.10
N ARG A 12 -42.16 37.52 5.96
CA ARG A 12 -42.70 37.14 4.63
C ARG A 12 -42.96 35.64 4.53
N HIS A 13 -42.10 34.80 5.11
CA HIS A 13 -42.30 33.36 5.13
C HIS A 13 -43.56 32.95 5.92
N LEU A 14 -43.78 33.55 7.09
CA LEU A 14 -44.95 33.30 7.92
C LEU A 14 -46.24 33.81 7.28
N ASP A 15 -46.19 34.97 6.63
CA ASP A 15 -47.31 35.56 5.89
C ASP A 15 -47.77 34.65 4.75
N ARG A 16 -46.83 34.17 3.91
CA ARG A 16 -47.13 33.19 2.84
C ARG A 16 -47.76 31.89 3.34
N ARG A 17 -47.59 31.55 4.63
CA ARG A 17 -48.18 30.36 5.27
C ARG A 17 -49.48 30.65 6.04
N GLY A 18 -49.92 31.91 6.09
CA GLY A 18 -51.06 32.33 6.91
C GLY A 18 -50.81 32.18 8.43
N GLU A 19 -49.55 32.16 8.86
CA GLU A 19 -49.16 31.98 10.26
C GLU A 19 -48.76 33.30 10.95
N LEU A 20 -48.71 34.43 10.21
CA LEU A 20 -48.22 35.71 10.73
C LEU A 20 -49.03 36.23 11.92
N THR A 21 -50.36 36.09 11.91
CA THR A 21 -51.21 36.53 13.02
C THR A 21 -50.96 35.76 14.32
N LYS A 22 -50.43 34.54 14.23
CA LYS A 22 -50.08 33.69 15.38
C LYS A 22 -48.67 33.97 15.91
N ALA A 23 -47.81 34.59 15.09
CA ALA A 23 -46.41 34.83 15.40
C ALA A 23 -46.19 36.07 16.28
N GLY A 24 -47.19 36.95 16.39
CA GLY A 24 -47.04 38.22 17.10
C GLY A 24 -46.16 39.21 16.34
N PRO A 25 -45.84 40.35 16.97
CA PRO A 25 -45.07 41.40 16.32
C PRO A 25 -43.56 41.01 16.21
N PRO A 26 -42.86 41.38 15.11
CA PRO A 26 -41.48 40.94 14.84
C PRO A 26 -40.42 41.39 15.85
N ASP A 27 -40.67 42.48 16.58
CA ASP A 27 -39.83 43.02 17.65
C ASP A 27 -39.65 42.06 18.84
N THR A 28 -40.56 41.09 18.99
CA THR A 28 -40.46 40.04 20.02
C THR A 28 -39.62 38.84 19.60
N TRP A 29 -39.23 38.75 18.32
CA TRP A 29 -38.51 37.61 17.79
C TRP A 29 -37.02 37.73 18.11
N LYS A 30 -36.34 36.61 18.31
CA LYS A 30 -34.93 36.58 18.73
C LYS A 30 -34.06 36.09 17.59
N PRO A 31 -33.43 37.00 16.82
CA PRO A 31 -32.42 36.63 15.84
C PRO A 31 -31.12 36.25 16.56
N ALA A 32 -30.44 35.24 16.04
CA ALA A 32 -29.11 34.84 16.45
C ALA A 32 -28.32 34.43 15.20
N PRO A 33 -27.22 35.13 14.87
CA PRO A 33 -26.38 34.78 13.73
C PRO A 33 -25.72 33.42 13.94
N LEU A 34 -25.52 32.68 12.86
CA LEU A 34 -24.95 31.35 12.88
C LEU A 34 -24.24 31.05 11.56
N THR A 35 -22.95 30.73 11.60
CA THR A 35 -22.22 30.25 10.42
C THR A 35 -22.02 28.75 10.46
N LEU A 36 -22.43 28.05 9.40
CA LEU A 36 -22.06 26.66 9.16
C LEU A 36 -20.87 26.60 8.23
N VAL A 37 -19.90 25.76 8.55
CA VAL A 37 -18.69 25.53 7.75
C VAL A 37 -18.52 24.04 7.54
N LYS A 38 -18.36 23.60 6.30
CA LYS A 38 -17.88 22.25 5.99
C LYS A 38 -16.77 22.34 4.97
N GLY A 39 -15.98 21.30 4.81
CA GLY A 39 -14.89 21.37 3.86
C GLY A 39 -13.90 20.25 3.99
N ARG A 40 -12.74 20.47 3.38
CA ARG A 40 -11.60 19.57 3.44
C ARG A 40 -10.33 20.39 3.54
N ILE A 41 -9.35 19.81 4.21
CA ILE A 41 -7.97 20.28 4.21
C ILE A 41 -7.10 19.18 3.64
N VAL A 42 -6.26 19.53 2.67
CA VAL A 42 -5.24 18.64 2.11
C VAL A 42 -3.89 19.22 2.50
N ARG A 43 -3.10 18.45 3.23
CA ARG A 43 -1.77 18.82 3.72
C ARG A 43 -0.73 17.98 3.00
N SER A 44 0.36 18.60 2.58
CA SER A 44 1.54 17.87 2.10
C SER A 44 2.51 17.73 3.28
N ILE A 45 2.66 16.50 3.77
CA ILE A 45 3.55 16.18 4.89
C ILE A 45 4.86 15.63 4.33
N GLU A 46 5.94 16.34 4.61
CA GLU A 46 7.30 15.97 4.24
C GLU A 46 7.95 15.13 5.34
N ASN A 47 8.57 14.02 4.94
CA ASN A 47 9.41 13.19 5.79
C ASN A 47 10.76 13.01 5.11
N ARG A 48 11.83 13.19 5.88
CA ARG A 48 13.21 13.05 5.44
C ARG A 48 13.85 11.87 6.18
N ALA A 49 14.63 11.07 5.46
CA ALA A 49 15.34 9.94 6.04
C ALA A 49 16.66 9.67 5.32
N GLU A 50 17.72 9.43 6.09
CA GLU A 50 18.98 8.88 5.58
C GLU A 50 19.02 7.36 5.83
N ARG A 51 19.51 6.60 4.85
CA ARG A 51 19.77 5.16 4.97
C ARG A 51 21.02 4.76 4.19
N PRO A 52 21.79 3.76 4.63
CA PRO A 52 22.83 3.15 3.80
C PRO A 52 22.22 2.57 2.51
N GLY A 53 22.90 2.77 1.38
CA GLY A 53 22.59 2.20 0.08
C GLY A 53 23.77 1.37 -0.44
N SER A 54 23.47 0.31 -1.18
CA SER A 54 24.47 -0.57 -1.79
C SER A 54 23.90 -1.21 -3.05
N GLU A 55 24.66 -1.19 -4.14
CA GLU A 55 24.34 -1.89 -5.40
C GLU A 55 25.58 -2.59 -5.95
N PRO A 56 25.44 -3.76 -6.61
CA PRO A 56 26.57 -4.49 -7.18
C PRO A 56 27.26 -3.76 -8.33
N GLY A 57 28.60 -3.80 -8.33
CA GLY A 57 29.42 -3.24 -9.41
C GLY A 57 29.62 -1.74 -9.32
N ASP A 58 29.97 -1.12 -10.45
CA ASP A 58 30.14 0.32 -10.57
C ASP A 58 28.76 0.94 -10.89
N PHE A 59 27.86 0.96 -9.90
CA PHE A 59 26.50 1.49 -10.06
C PHE A 59 26.54 3.02 -10.22
N ASP A 60 25.97 3.52 -11.31
CA ASP A 60 25.99 4.95 -11.61
C ASP A 60 24.98 5.74 -10.76
N LEU A 61 25.51 6.66 -9.96
CA LEU A 61 24.74 7.58 -9.11
C LEU A 61 24.68 9.00 -9.70
N SER A 62 25.22 9.24 -10.90
CA SER A 62 25.36 10.56 -11.52
C SER A 62 24.04 11.28 -11.76
N GLU A 63 22.96 10.55 -12.05
CA GLU A 63 21.62 11.10 -12.26
C GLU A 63 20.92 11.52 -10.95
N ARG A 64 21.48 11.15 -9.79
CA ARG A 64 20.88 11.48 -8.49
C ARG A 64 21.42 12.80 -7.96
N PRO A 65 20.54 13.73 -7.53
CA PRO A 65 21.02 14.97 -6.92
C PRO A 65 21.79 14.68 -5.62
N ARG A 66 22.80 15.51 -5.36
CA ARG A 66 23.69 15.37 -4.20
C ARG A 66 23.35 16.37 -3.10
N TYR A 67 23.51 15.99 -1.84
CA TYR A 67 23.25 16.84 -0.67
C TYR A 67 24.36 16.72 0.38
N ASP A 68 24.55 17.78 1.17
CA ASP A 68 25.49 17.76 2.32
C ASP A 68 24.75 17.43 3.62
N ASP A 69 23.68 18.17 3.89
CA ASP A 69 22.76 17.99 5.00
C ASP A 69 21.36 17.74 4.45
N LEU A 70 20.76 16.60 4.85
CA LEU A 70 19.45 16.23 4.33
C LEU A 70 18.38 17.19 4.83
N ASP A 71 18.49 17.71 6.06
CA ASP A 71 17.48 18.61 6.62
C ASP A 71 17.55 20.01 5.99
N GLY A 72 18.75 20.49 5.69
CA GLY A 72 18.99 21.75 4.95
C GLY A 72 18.70 21.71 3.45
N TYR A 73 18.41 20.56 2.84
CA TYR A 73 18.16 20.46 1.40
C TYR A 73 16.86 21.19 1.00
N HIS A 74 16.98 22.30 0.27
CA HIS A 74 15.83 23.13 -0.08
C HIS A 74 14.98 22.52 -1.19
N LEU A 75 13.68 22.50 -0.98
CA LEU A 75 12.68 22.14 -1.98
C LEU A 75 11.52 23.12 -1.88
N ASP A 76 11.16 23.73 -3.01
CA ASP A 76 9.99 24.60 -3.06
C ASP A 76 8.73 23.86 -2.58
N PRO A 77 7.82 24.51 -1.84
CA PRO A 77 6.53 23.94 -1.53
C PRO A 77 5.83 23.44 -2.80
N PRO A 78 5.17 22.27 -2.76
CA PRO A 78 4.50 21.74 -3.95
C PRO A 78 3.37 22.68 -4.37
N ARG A 79 3.21 22.89 -5.68
CA ARG A 79 2.09 23.68 -6.23
C ARG A 79 0.74 23.05 -5.90
N ASN A 80 0.68 21.72 -5.89
CA ASN A 80 -0.51 20.94 -5.55
C ASN A 80 -0.22 20.06 -4.31
N PRO A 81 -0.77 20.38 -3.13
CA PRO A 81 -0.56 19.60 -1.91
C PRO A 81 -1.11 18.16 -1.97
N ALA A 82 -1.98 17.86 -2.93
CA ALA A 82 -2.55 16.53 -3.12
C ALA A 82 -1.62 15.56 -3.88
N GLU A 83 -0.57 16.06 -4.54
CA GLU A 83 0.34 15.24 -5.33
C GLU A 83 1.46 14.63 -4.44
N PRO A 84 1.59 13.30 -4.41
CA PRO A 84 2.70 12.65 -3.71
C PRO A 84 4.01 12.86 -4.48
N MET A 85 5.12 12.91 -3.75
CA MET A 85 6.46 13.04 -4.32
C MET A 85 7.47 12.23 -3.53
N GLU A 86 8.42 11.61 -4.23
CA GLU A 86 9.61 10.98 -3.64
C GLU A 86 10.85 11.46 -4.39
N LEU A 87 11.82 12.02 -3.66
CA LEU A 87 13.10 12.43 -4.18
C LEU A 87 14.19 11.60 -3.51
N ARG A 88 14.99 10.92 -4.33
CA ARG A 88 16.15 10.13 -3.89
C ARG A 88 17.41 10.91 -4.17
N LEU A 89 18.22 11.05 -3.14
CA LEU A 89 19.43 11.86 -3.10
C LEU A 89 20.61 11.01 -2.66
N VAL A 90 21.82 11.49 -2.94
CA VAL A 90 23.08 10.86 -2.49
C VAL A 90 23.87 11.86 -1.67
N LYS A 91 24.32 11.45 -0.48
CA LYS A 91 25.13 12.33 0.37
C LYS A 91 26.48 12.56 -0.29
N ARG A 92 26.92 13.81 -0.35
CA ARG A 92 28.21 14.19 -0.94
C ARG A 92 29.34 13.44 -0.21
N ASP A 93 30.31 12.98 -0.99
CA ASP A 93 31.48 12.24 -0.52
C ASP A 93 31.20 10.95 0.28
N SER A 94 29.96 10.44 0.25
CA SER A 94 29.60 9.15 0.86
C SER A 94 29.76 7.96 -0.07
N GLU A 95 29.92 8.21 -1.37
CA GLU A 95 30.07 7.19 -2.39
C GLU A 95 31.45 6.55 -2.31
N SER A 96 31.49 5.23 -2.19
CA SER A 96 32.73 4.46 -2.24
C SER A 96 32.51 3.11 -2.89
N SER A 97 33.60 2.50 -3.36
CA SER A 97 33.60 1.14 -3.87
C SER A 97 34.17 0.21 -2.81
N GLU A 98 33.35 -0.72 -2.34
CA GLU A 98 33.76 -1.73 -1.38
C GLU A 98 33.93 -3.09 -2.06
N PRO A 99 34.96 -3.86 -1.70
CA PRO A 99 35.08 -5.23 -2.17
C PRO A 99 33.90 -6.07 -1.67
N CYS A 100 33.53 -7.09 -2.44
CA CYS A 100 32.58 -8.09 -1.99
C CYS A 100 33.14 -8.91 -0.79
N SER A 101 32.37 -9.87 -0.29
CA SER A 101 32.77 -10.76 0.81
C SER A 101 34.16 -11.39 0.58
N ARG A 102 34.86 -11.73 1.67
CA ARG A 102 36.23 -12.27 1.60
C ARG A 102 36.37 -13.56 0.78
N ASP A 103 35.27 -14.30 0.62
CA ASP A 103 35.22 -15.54 -0.18
C ASP A 103 34.98 -15.29 -1.68
N CYS A 104 34.73 -14.03 -2.06
CA CYS A 104 34.55 -13.58 -3.43
C CYS A 104 35.84 -13.02 -4.00
N ASP A 105 36.41 -13.72 -4.99
CA ASP A 105 37.56 -13.25 -5.76
C ASP A 105 37.07 -12.65 -7.08
N ARG A 106 37.07 -11.31 -7.18
CA ARG A 106 36.67 -10.55 -8.38
C ARG A 106 35.35 -11.01 -8.99
N GLY A 107 34.36 -11.27 -8.13
CA GLY A 107 33.01 -11.66 -8.56
C GLY A 107 32.81 -13.16 -8.68
N ARG A 108 33.75 -13.97 -8.22
CA ARG A 108 33.69 -15.42 -8.30
C ARG A 108 33.87 -16.05 -6.93
N THR A 109 33.09 -17.07 -6.63
CA THR A 109 33.28 -17.91 -5.44
C THR A 109 33.69 -19.32 -5.85
N ARG A 110 34.27 -20.07 -4.90
CA ARG A 110 34.58 -21.48 -5.14
C ARG A 110 33.29 -22.22 -5.46
N CYS A 111 33.32 -23.03 -6.50
CA CYS A 111 32.19 -23.89 -6.84
C CYS A 111 31.88 -24.81 -5.65
N GLY A 112 30.64 -24.75 -5.12
CA GLY A 112 30.24 -25.57 -3.98
C GLY A 112 30.36 -27.07 -4.24
N GLU A 113 30.09 -27.50 -5.49
CA GLU A 113 30.11 -28.91 -5.89
C GLU A 113 31.54 -29.50 -5.91
N CYS A 114 32.48 -28.88 -6.61
CA CYS A 114 33.87 -29.36 -6.67
C CYS A 114 34.81 -28.74 -5.63
N ARG A 115 34.31 -27.81 -4.80
CA ARG A 115 35.09 -27.07 -3.80
C ARG A 115 36.36 -26.41 -4.36
N GLY A 116 36.32 -25.94 -5.61
CA GLY A 116 37.48 -25.36 -6.30
C GLY A 116 38.39 -26.34 -7.03
N ARG A 117 38.17 -27.65 -6.92
CA ARG A 117 39.04 -28.67 -7.53
C ARG A 117 38.92 -28.80 -9.05
N LYS A 118 37.94 -28.13 -9.66
CA LYS A 118 37.63 -28.14 -11.11
C LYS A 118 37.08 -29.46 -11.63
N ARG A 119 37.50 -30.58 -11.05
CA ARG A 119 37.10 -31.95 -11.40
C ARG A 119 36.46 -32.66 -10.22
N LEU A 120 35.58 -33.60 -10.55
CA LEU A 120 34.96 -34.53 -9.63
C LEU A 120 35.50 -35.93 -9.88
N ARG A 121 35.66 -36.72 -8.81
CA ARG A 121 36.01 -38.13 -8.94
C ARG A 121 34.89 -38.84 -9.69
N CYS A 122 35.28 -39.65 -10.67
CA CYS A 122 34.38 -40.48 -11.45
C CYS A 122 34.95 -41.89 -11.45
N GLU A 123 34.09 -42.90 -11.32
CA GLU A 123 34.58 -44.26 -11.49
C GLU A 123 35.01 -44.44 -12.96
N PRO A 124 36.27 -44.85 -13.24
CA PRO A 124 36.79 -44.95 -14.61
C PRO A 124 35.99 -45.92 -15.48
N ARG A 125 35.38 -46.92 -14.85
CA ARG A 125 34.63 -47.99 -15.48
C ARG A 125 33.28 -48.11 -14.78
N THR A 126 32.22 -48.33 -15.54
CA THR A 126 30.87 -48.58 -15.00
C THR A 126 30.42 -49.96 -15.40
N ASP A 127 29.58 -50.58 -14.58
CA ASP A 127 28.99 -51.87 -14.93
C ASP A 127 28.28 -51.79 -16.28
N CYS A 128 28.44 -52.83 -17.07
CA CYS A 128 27.82 -52.90 -18.37
C CYS A 128 26.31 -53.09 -18.21
N GLU A 129 25.51 -52.07 -18.53
CA GLU A 129 24.04 -52.09 -18.41
C GLU A 129 23.40 -53.33 -19.06
N ALA A 130 23.92 -53.78 -20.20
CA ALA A 130 23.41 -54.95 -20.92
C ALA A 130 23.57 -56.27 -20.15
N CYS A 131 24.44 -56.33 -19.13
CA CYS A 131 24.65 -57.54 -18.34
C CYS A 131 24.72 -57.30 -16.82
N ALA A 132 24.51 -56.06 -16.37
CA ALA A 132 24.62 -55.57 -15.01
C ALA A 132 25.94 -55.98 -14.30
N GLY A 133 27.04 -56.13 -15.03
CA GLY A 133 28.31 -56.66 -14.51
C GLY A 133 28.32 -58.18 -14.28
N GLU A 134 27.22 -58.73 -13.74
CA GLU A 134 27.07 -60.12 -13.30
C GLU A 134 27.09 -61.14 -14.44
N ASN A 135 26.55 -60.80 -15.61
CA ASN A 135 26.34 -61.76 -16.72
C ASN A 135 27.30 -61.58 -17.90
N SER A 136 28.42 -60.91 -17.66
CA SER A 136 29.39 -60.50 -18.69
C SER A 136 30.10 -61.66 -19.36
N CYS A 137 30.53 -62.68 -18.62
CA CYS A 137 31.01 -63.95 -19.17
C CYS A 137 30.51 -65.13 -18.31
N LEU A 138 29.75 -66.04 -18.93
CA LEU A 138 29.14 -67.17 -18.21
C LEU A 138 30.16 -68.22 -17.71
N ASN A 139 31.40 -68.22 -18.24
CA ASN A 139 32.42 -69.22 -17.90
C ASN A 139 33.47 -68.72 -16.88
N CYS A 140 33.75 -67.42 -16.84
CA CYS A 140 34.73 -66.86 -15.90
C CYS A 140 34.16 -65.77 -14.97
N ALA A 141 32.88 -65.42 -15.11
CA ALA A 141 32.20 -64.39 -14.32
C ALA A 141 33.02 -63.09 -14.18
N ALA A 142 33.65 -62.65 -15.28
CA ALA A 142 34.56 -61.51 -15.32
C ALA A 142 35.85 -61.60 -14.48
N SER A 143 36.10 -62.67 -13.73
CA SER A 143 37.25 -62.79 -12.82
C SER A 143 38.55 -63.22 -13.49
N GLY A 144 38.51 -63.71 -14.72
CA GLY A 144 39.68 -64.25 -15.44
C GLY A 144 40.09 -65.66 -14.98
N GLY A 145 39.56 -66.15 -13.86
CA GLY A 145 39.63 -67.56 -13.48
C GLY A 145 38.50 -68.36 -14.12
N THR A 146 38.71 -69.65 -14.39
CA THR A 146 37.60 -70.57 -14.65
C THR A 146 36.68 -70.53 -13.44
N ALA A 147 35.44 -70.07 -13.61
CA ALA A 147 34.46 -70.15 -12.54
C ALA A 147 34.29 -71.65 -12.24
N GLY A 148 34.81 -72.10 -11.10
CA GLY A 148 34.61 -73.47 -10.64
C GLY A 148 33.11 -73.71 -10.59
N ALA A 149 32.66 -74.66 -11.43
CA ALA A 149 31.31 -75.21 -11.52
C ALA A 149 30.24 -74.47 -10.69
N ALA A 150 29.66 -73.40 -11.26
CA ALA A 150 28.40 -72.89 -10.75
C ALA A 150 27.35 -74.01 -10.89
N GLY A 151 26.70 -74.36 -9.78
CA GLY A 151 25.71 -75.43 -9.71
C GLY A 151 24.52 -75.22 -10.67
N PRO A 152 23.78 -76.30 -11.00
CA PRO A 152 22.91 -76.38 -12.17
C PRO A 152 21.61 -75.53 -12.15
N ASP A 153 21.35 -74.67 -11.16
CA ASP A 153 20.03 -74.03 -10.98
C ASP A 153 20.00 -72.50 -11.00
N ALA A 154 21.05 -71.81 -11.46
CA ALA A 154 20.90 -70.41 -11.84
C ALA A 154 20.17 -70.34 -13.20
N ALA A 155 18.86 -70.11 -13.16
CA ALA A 155 17.99 -69.92 -14.32
C ALA A 155 18.67 -69.04 -15.37
N ARG A 156 19.14 -69.68 -16.45
CA ARG A 156 19.88 -69.05 -17.54
C ARG A 156 18.92 -68.06 -18.22
N PRO A 157 19.12 -66.73 -18.14
CA PRO A 157 18.23 -65.79 -18.80
C PRO A 157 18.19 -66.11 -20.30
N ALA A 158 16.99 -65.99 -20.89
CA ALA A 158 16.71 -66.41 -22.25
C ALA A 158 17.78 -65.90 -23.23
N ARG A 159 18.42 -66.86 -23.92
CA ARG A 159 19.45 -66.65 -24.94
C ARG A 159 18.83 -66.00 -26.19
N THR A 160 18.70 -64.70 -26.23
CA THR A 160 18.18 -64.01 -27.44
C THR A 160 19.20 -63.13 -28.15
N GLU A 161 20.43 -62.98 -27.63
CA GLU A 161 21.49 -62.22 -28.32
C GLU A 161 22.77 -63.02 -28.58
N LYS A 162 23.34 -62.84 -29.78
CA LYS A 162 24.55 -63.52 -30.27
C LYS A 162 25.77 -63.05 -29.47
N ARG A 163 26.13 -63.81 -28.44
CA ARG A 163 27.30 -63.57 -27.57
C ARG A 163 28.62 -63.69 -28.33
N LEU A 164 29.63 -62.93 -27.91
CA LEU A 164 30.97 -62.87 -28.53
C LEU A 164 31.97 -63.77 -27.81
N THR A 165 33.20 -63.82 -28.34
CA THR A 165 34.35 -64.42 -27.66
C THR A 165 34.76 -63.56 -26.47
N CYS A 166 34.97 -64.18 -25.30
CA CYS A 166 35.41 -63.48 -24.10
C CYS A 166 36.87 -63.02 -24.22
N VAL A 167 37.12 -61.72 -23.99
CA VAL A 167 38.48 -61.17 -24.02
C VAL A 167 39.35 -61.66 -22.85
N LYS A 168 38.75 -62.08 -21.72
CA LYS A 168 39.50 -62.53 -20.52
C LYS A 168 39.91 -64.00 -20.60
N CYS A 169 39.02 -64.92 -20.97
CA CYS A 169 39.30 -66.37 -20.99
C CYS A 169 39.37 -67.00 -22.40
N GLY A 170 39.08 -66.24 -23.46
CA GLY A 170 39.15 -66.71 -24.85
C GLY A 170 37.98 -67.59 -25.32
N GLU A 171 37.04 -67.92 -24.44
CA GLU A 171 35.92 -68.80 -24.78
C GLU A 171 34.94 -68.14 -25.77
N ARG A 172 34.48 -68.89 -26.77
CA ARG A 172 33.61 -68.39 -27.85
C ARG A 172 32.14 -68.39 -27.45
N GLY A 173 31.39 -67.37 -27.84
CA GLY A 173 29.92 -67.35 -27.69
C GLY A 173 29.42 -67.23 -26.25
N VAL A 174 30.26 -66.80 -25.31
CA VAL A 174 29.91 -66.70 -23.87
C VAL A 174 29.88 -65.27 -23.35
N ALA A 175 30.50 -64.32 -24.05
CA ALA A 175 30.64 -62.95 -23.59
C ALA A 175 29.48 -62.05 -24.03
N CYS A 176 29.06 -61.14 -23.13
CA CYS A 176 28.19 -60.02 -23.48
C CYS A 176 28.82 -59.20 -24.61
N ARG A 177 28.03 -58.84 -25.62
CA ARG A 177 28.50 -58.11 -26.81
C ARG A 177 29.02 -56.71 -26.45
N SER A 178 28.36 -56.02 -25.53
CA SER A 178 28.64 -54.64 -25.17
C SER A 178 29.94 -54.48 -24.39
N CYS A 179 30.27 -55.39 -23.46
CA CYS A 179 31.51 -55.34 -22.66
C CYS A 179 32.57 -56.36 -23.07
N GLN A 180 32.29 -57.20 -24.08
CA GLN A 180 33.17 -58.26 -24.57
C GLN A 180 33.68 -59.22 -23.46
N GLY A 181 32.87 -59.39 -22.42
CA GLY A 181 33.16 -60.28 -21.30
C GLY A 181 33.97 -59.66 -20.16
N ARG A 182 34.17 -58.33 -20.16
CA ARG A 182 34.91 -57.64 -19.10
C ARG A 182 34.11 -57.43 -17.81
N GLY A 183 32.79 -57.31 -17.89
CA GLY A 183 31.94 -56.91 -16.75
C GLY A 183 31.51 -55.46 -16.85
N ASP A 184 32.43 -54.63 -17.30
CA ASP A 184 32.35 -53.19 -17.26
C ASP A 184 32.65 -52.58 -18.63
N VAL A 185 32.29 -51.32 -18.78
CA VAL A 185 32.60 -50.50 -19.96
C VAL A 185 33.30 -49.20 -19.52
N PRO A 186 34.11 -48.58 -20.39
CA PRO A 186 34.65 -47.24 -20.14
C PRO A 186 33.54 -46.29 -19.73
N CYS A 187 33.72 -45.54 -18.64
CA CYS A 187 32.71 -44.55 -18.24
C CYS A 187 32.66 -43.42 -19.27
N ALA A 188 31.50 -43.21 -19.92
CA ALA A 188 31.34 -42.18 -20.94
C ALA A 188 31.54 -40.73 -20.44
N LEU A 189 31.51 -40.51 -19.12
CA LEU A 189 31.65 -39.18 -18.52
C LEU A 189 33.10 -38.81 -18.20
N CYS A 190 33.99 -39.79 -18.01
CA CYS A 190 35.40 -39.54 -17.71
C CYS A 190 36.38 -40.25 -18.64
N GLU A 191 35.90 -41.08 -19.56
CA GLU A 191 36.71 -41.79 -20.56
C GLU A 191 37.90 -42.51 -19.92
N GLU A 192 37.65 -43.23 -18.82
CA GLU A 192 38.66 -43.95 -18.02
C GLU A 192 39.72 -43.09 -17.30
N THR A 193 39.67 -41.77 -17.40
CA THR A 193 40.64 -40.89 -16.71
C THR A 193 40.44 -40.84 -15.18
N GLY A 194 39.31 -41.33 -14.68
CA GLY A 194 38.93 -41.33 -13.25
C GLY A 194 38.46 -39.96 -12.73
N PHE A 195 38.41 -38.96 -13.60
CA PHE A 195 37.95 -37.61 -13.27
C PHE A 195 37.10 -37.04 -14.39
N ARG A 196 36.02 -36.36 -14.04
CA ARG A 196 35.25 -35.56 -15.00
C ARG A 196 35.28 -34.10 -14.59
N ASP A 197 35.19 -33.19 -15.55
CA ASP A 197 35.01 -31.78 -15.23
C ASP A 197 33.72 -31.59 -14.44
N CYS A 198 33.76 -30.70 -13.45
CA CYS A 198 32.59 -30.40 -12.64
C CYS A 198 31.50 -29.78 -13.53
N PRO A 199 30.27 -30.35 -13.57
CA PRO A 199 29.23 -29.90 -14.47
C PRO A 199 28.75 -28.47 -14.14
N THR A 200 28.80 -28.08 -12.86
CA THR A 200 28.42 -26.74 -12.42
C THR A 200 29.40 -25.66 -12.88
N CYS A 201 30.70 -25.82 -12.63
CA CYS A 201 31.69 -24.79 -12.98
C CYS A 201 32.40 -25.03 -14.32
N ARG A 202 32.11 -26.15 -14.99
CA ARG A 202 32.70 -26.57 -16.28
C ARG A 202 34.22 -26.48 -16.27
N GLY A 203 34.85 -27.07 -15.25
CA GLY A 203 36.31 -27.07 -15.11
C GLY A 203 36.96 -25.75 -14.65
N SER A 204 36.21 -24.66 -14.47
CA SER A 204 36.80 -23.39 -13.98
C SER A 204 37.15 -23.40 -12.48
N GLY A 205 36.47 -24.26 -11.70
CA GLY A 205 36.61 -24.35 -10.24
C GLY A 205 35.88 -23.24 -9.48
N THR A 206 35.34 -22.25 -10.18
CA THR A 206 34.64 -21.11 -9.59
C THR A 206 33.30 -20.90 -10.27
N VAL A 207 32.37 -20.25 -9.57
CA VAL A 207 31.07 -19.84 -10.11
C VAL A 207 30.91 -18.33 -9.93
N ARG A 208 30.00 -17.73 -10.69
CA ARG A 208 29.62 -16.32 -10.48
C ARG A 208 29.09 -16.17 -9.05
N HIS A 209 29.56 -15.15 -8.34
CA HIS A 209 29.03 -14.82 -7.03
C HIS A 209 27.73 -14.04 -7.18
N ASP A 210 26.66 -14.53 -6.56
CA ASP A 210 25.31 -14.01 -6.77
C ASP A 210 25.11 -12.63 -6.12
N ASP A 211 25.60 -12.43 -4.90
CA ASP A 211 25.42 -11.17 -4.15
C ASP A 211 25.97 -9.96 -4.92
N CYS A 212 27.22 -10.03 -5.38
CA CYS A 212 27.81 -8.98 -6.21
C CYS A 212 27.55 -9.18 -7.70
N LYS A 213 26.68 -10.11 -8.10
CA LYS A 213 26.36 -10.42 -9.50
C LYS A 213 27.60 -10.52 -10.38
N GLY A 214 28.68 -11.13 -9.91
CA GLY A 214 29.91 -11.28 -10.70
C GLY A 214 30.83 -10.08 -10.85
N THR A 215 30.57 -8.94 -10.20
CA THR A 215 31.41 -7.73 -10.31
C THR A 215 32.56 -7.73 -9.30
N GLY A 216 32.39 -8.44 -8.18
CA GLY A 216 33.38 -8.53 -7.10
C GLY A 216 33.44 -7.31 -6.18
N ARG A 217 32.56 -6.34 -6.37
CA ARG A 217 32.51 -5.08 -5.62
C ARG A 217 31.07 -4.58 -5.51
N PHE A 218 30.86 -3.64 -4.60
CA PHE A 218 29.64 -2.87 -4.46
C PHE A 218 29.96 -1.38 -4.52
N THR A 219 29.12 -0.60 -5.18
CA THR A 219 29.04 0.83 -4.91
C THR A 219 28.17 0.98 -3.66
N VAL A 220 28.73 1.59 -2.61
CA VAL A 220 28.01 1.91 -1.38
C VAL A 220 27.93 3.42 -1.21
N TRP A 221 26.84 3.90 -0.62
CA TRP A 221 26.63 5.33 -0.40
C TRP A 221 25.63 5.57 0.74
N THR A 222 25.50 6.82 1.19
CA THR A 222 24.41 7.22 2.08
C THR A 222 23.27 7.82 1.25
N ALA A 223 22.13 7.12 1.19
CA ALA A 223 20.95 7.55 0.47
C ALA A 223 20.10 8.49 1.32
N GLY A 224 19.83 9.69 0.82
CA GLY A 224 18.82 10.59 1.37
C GLY A 224 17.49 10.36 0.65
N THR A 225 16.39 10.28 1.38
CA THR A 225 15.05 10.22 0.79
C THR A 225 14.20 11.33 1.38
N ILE A 226 13.62 12.15 0.51
CA ILE A 226 12.59 13.13 0.88
C ILE A 226 11.28 12.65 0.28
N THR A 227 10.30 12.38 1.13
CA THR A 227 8.95 11.98 0.71
C THR A 227 7.96 13.06 1.10
N ARG A 228 7.06 13.42 0.20
CA ARG A 228 5.89 14.25 0.49
C ARG A 228 4.64 13.41 0.27
N LYS A 229 3.82 13.27 1.31
CA LYS A 229 2.58 12.50 1.26
C LYS A 229 1.38 13.40 1.55
N PRO A 230 0.32 13.33 0.73
CA PRO A 230 -0.91 14.05 1.02
C PRO A 230 -1.63 13.44 2.22
N GLU A 231 -2.04 14.29 3.15
CA GLU A 231 -2.93 13.94 4.25
C GLU A 231 -4.22 14.75 4.12
N THR A 232 -5.36 14.08 4.07
CA THR A 232 -6.67 14.74 3.90
C THR A 232 -7.47 14.67 5.19
N GLY A 233 -7.91 15.83 5.68
CA GLY A 233 -8.82 15.97 6.81
C GLY A 233 -10.17 16.55 6.37
N ALA A 234 -11.26 16.06 6.95
CA ALA A 234 -12.58 16.66 6.78
C ALA A 234 -12.78 17.79 7.80
N ILE A 235 -13.43 18.87 7.37
CA ILE A 235 -13.82 19.98 8.23
C ILE A 235 -15.34 19.97 8.32
N ARG A 236 -15.89 19.99 9.53
CA ARG A 236 -17.34 20.10 9.75
C ARG A 236 -17.62 20.85 11.04
N ARG A 237 -18.19 22.05 10.92
CA ARG A 237 -18.54 22.96 12.01
C ARG A 237 -19.89 23.64 11.75
N PRO A 238 -20.63 24.00 12.80
CA PRO A 238 -20.47 23.54 14.18
C PRO A 238 -20.92 22.07 14.30
N GLU A 239 -20.13 21.28 15.02
CA GLU A 239 -20.38 19.84 15.17
C GLU A 239 -21.54 19.55 16.15
N HIS A 240 -21.84 20.48 17.06
CA HIS A 240 -22.80 20.28 18.16
C HIS A 240 -23.89 21.35 18.32
N SER A 241 -23.81 22.50 17.67
CA SER A 241 -24.79 23.59 17.90
C SER A 241 -26.05 23.50 17.02
N VAL A 242 -26.07 22.63 16.01
CA VAL A 242 -27.23 22.42 15.14
C VAL A 242 -27.70 20.98 15.10
N SER A 243 -29.02 20.80 15.15
CA SER A 243 -29.62 19.48 14.98
C SER A 243 -29.28 18.89 13.60
N TRP A 244 -29.24 17.56 13.51
CA TRP A 244 -29.04 16.86 12.24
C TRP A 244 -30.07 17.26 11.16
N HIS A 245 -31.32 17.52 11.56
CA HIS A 245 -32.37 18.00 10.66
C HIS A 245 -32.07 19.41 10.11
N THR A 246 -31.62 20.32 10.99
CA THR A 246 -31.18 21.66 10.58
C THR A 246 -30.02 21.55 9.60
N TRP A 247 -29.00 20.74 9.93
CA TRP A 247 -27.84 20.53 9.07
C TRP A 247 -28.24 20.00 7.69
N ASN A 248 -29.12 19.00 7.62
CA ASN A 248 -29.55 18.43 6.35
C ASN A 248 -30.40 19.39 5.51
N LYS A 249 -31.27 20.18 6.13
CA LYS A 249 -32.01 21.23 5.40
C LYS A 249 -31.06 22.29 4.87
N ALA A 250 -30.16 22.79 5.72
CA ALA A 250 -29.14 23.73 5.33
C ALA A 250 -28.26 23.19 4.19
N ARG A 251 -27.87 21.91 4.23
CA ARG A 251 -27.09 21.27 3.16
C ARG A 251 -27.84 21.20 1.82
N ARG A 252 -29.17 21.03 1.84
CA ARG A 252 -29.99 20.87 0.62
C ARG A 252 -30.45 22.19 0.02
N HIS A 253 -30.71 23.18 0.87
CA HIS A 253 -31.37 24.43 0.47
C HIS A 253 -30.52 25.68 0.69
N GLY A 254 -29.49 25.59 1.53
CA GLY A 254 -28.61 26.72 1.81
C GLY A 254 -27.78 27.12 0.60
N SER A 255 -27.52 28.41 0.48
CA SER A 255 -26.63 28.96 -0.55
C SER A 255 -25.19 28.93 -0.05
N TRP A 256 -24.55 27.76 -0.16
CA TRP A 256 -23.17 27.56 0.24
C TRP A 256 -22.23 28.30 -0.72
N ARG A 257 -21.28 29.07 -0.16
CA ARG A 257 -20.16 29.63 -0.92
C ARG A 257 -18.92 28.80 -0.69
N THR A 258 -18.12 28.61 -1.72
CA THR A 258 -16.85 27.89 -1.64
C THR A 258 -15.69 28.87 -1.62
N GLU A 259 -14.81 28.72 -0.65
CA GLU A 259 -13.57 29.46 -0.50
C GLU A 259 -12.40 28.47 -0.56
N VAL A 260 -11.34 28.81 -1.31
CA VAL A 260 -10.12 28.01 -1.38
C VAL A 260 -8.98 28.83 -0.80
N LEU A 261 -8.38 28.32 0.27
CA LEU A 261 -7.25 28.93 0.94
C LEU A 261 -5.99 28.12 0.62
N SER A 262 -4.98 28.77 0.04
CA SER A 262 -3.71 28.15 -0.29
C SER A 262 -2.57 28.77 0.53
N GLY A 263 -1.61 27.95 0.94
CA GLY A 263 -0.40 28.40 1.65
C GLY A 263 -0.55 28.66 3.15
N ASP A 264 0.46 29.32 3.73
CA ASP A 264 0.50 29.63 5.17
C ASP A 264 -0.55 30.70 5.57
N ALA A 265 -1.06 31.47 4.59
CA ALA A 265 -2.12 32.46 4.75
C ALA A 265 -3.47 31.86 5.23
N GLY A 266 -3.62 30.53 5.27
CA GLY A 266 -4.82 29.84 5.74
C GLY A 266 -5.26 30.12 7.20
N THR A 267 -4.57 31.00 7.93
CA THR A 267 -5.02 31.52 9.24
C THR A 267 -5.46 32.99 9.20
N ALA A 268 -5.01 33.76 8.19
CA ALA A 268 -5.31 35.17 8.07
C ALA A 268 -6.58 35.33 7.22
N SER A 269 -7.72 35.43 7.91
CA SER A 269 -8.95 36.01 7.37
C SER A 269 -9.61 35.23 6.22
N VAL A 270 -10.36 34.18 6.57
CA VAL A 270 -11.66 34.03 5.91
C VAL A 270 -12.46 35.23 6.38
N ALA A 271 -12.55 36.29 5.56
CA ALA A 271 -12.92 37.68 5.92
C ALA A 271 -14.33 37.86 6.51
N ASP A 272 -14.96 36.78 6.95
CA ASP A 272 -16.40 36.66 7.05
C ASP A 272 -16.87 35.52 7.98
N LEU A 273 -15.97 34.84 8.70
CA LEU A 273 -16.39 33.93 9.76
C LEU A 273 -16.71 34.74 11.02
N ASP A 274 -17.81 34.41 11.69
CA ASP A 274 -18.03 34.89 13.05
C ASP A 274 -17.00 34.28 14.02
N ASP A 275 -16.83 34.92 15.18
CA ASP A 275 -15.82 34.53 16.18
C ASP A 275 -15.96 33.08 16.65
N GLU A 276 -17.19 32.57 16.73
CA GLU A 276 -17.46 31.19 17.16
C GLU A 276 -17.02 30.19 16.10
N ALA A 277 -17.36 30.44 14.83
CA ALA A 277 -16.93 29.62 13.70
C ALA A 277 -15.41 29.69 13.50
N ALA A 278 -14.81 30.87 13.63
CA ALA A 278 -13.36 31.05 13.56
C ALA A 278 -12.63 30.28 14.67
N LYS A 279 -13.11 30.39 15.91
CA LYS A 279 -12.57 29.66 17.07
C LYS A 279 -12.73 28.15 16.91
N GLY A 280 -13.86 27.69 16.38
CA GLY A 280 -14.11 26.27 16.11
C GLY A 280 -13.26 25.69 14.99
N LEU A 281 -12.85 26.52 14.02
CA LEU A 281 -12.03 26.12 12.87
C LEU A 281 -10.52 26.12 13.17
N ALA A 282 -10.07 26.94 14.14
CA ALA A 282 -8.65 27.10 14.47
C ALA A 282 -7.88 25.78 14.75
N PRO A 283 -8.44 24.79 15.47
CA PRO A 283 -7.75 23.50 15.66
C PRO A 283 -7.51 22.76 14.34
N ASP A 284 -8.51 22.77 13.45
CA ASP A 284 -8.44 22.08 12.15
C ASP A 284 -7.45 22.74 11.18
N LEU A 285 -7.13 24.03 11.41
CA LEU A 285 -6.18 24.83 10.62
C LEU A 285 -4.78 24.91 11.24
N THR A 286 -4.55 24.31 12.40
CA THR A 286 -3.21 24.32 13.03
C THR A 286 -2.22 23.59 12.13
N LYS A 287 -0.99 24.12 11.96
CA LYS A 287 0.05 23.51 11.13
C LYS A 287 0.53 22.22 11.79
N LYS A 288 0.62 21.13 11.04
CA LYS A 288 1.15 19.85 11.52
C LYS A 288 2.67 19.81 11.40
N GLN A 289 3.31 18.96 12.21
CA GLN A 289 4.74 18.69 12.07
C GLN A 289 5.04 18.13 10.68
N GLY A 290 6.09 18.63 10.03
CA GLY A 290 6.49 18.23 8.69
C GLY A 290 5.59 18.78 7.56
N GLU A 291 4.60 19.62 7.87
CA GLU A 291 3.75 20.22 6.83
C GLU A 291 4.52 21.30 6.05
N VAL A 292 4.66 21.07 4.74
CA VAL A 292 5.36 21.99 3.82
C VAL A 292 4.42 22.79 2.92
N ALA A 293 3.19 22.31 2.74
CA ALA A 293 2.13 23.03 2.04
C ALA A 293 0.75 22.51 2.44
N ARG A 294 -0.28 23.30 2.19
CA ARG A 294 -1.68 22.91 2.34
C ARG A 294 -2.60 23.67 1.42
N GLU A 295 -3.74 23.06 1.16
CA GLU A 295 -4.91 23.66 0.53
C GLU A 295 -6.13 23.37 1.42
N VAL A 296 -6.92 24.39 1.71
CA VAL A 296 -8.16 24.28 2.47
C VAL A 296 -9.31 24.69 1.58
N THR A 297 -10.23 23.77 1.31
CA THR A 297 -11.50 24.08 0.65
C THR A 297 -12.57 24.18 1.72
N LEU A 298 -13.14 25.37 1.91
CA LEU A 298 -14.22 25.62 2.84
C LEU A 298 -15.51 25.94 2.09
N GLU A 299 -16.60 25.28 2.45
CA GLU A 299 -17.95 25.65 2.10
C GLU A 299 -18.59 26.33 3.31
N ILE A 300 -19.04 27.56 3.13
CA ILE A 300 -19.54 28.42 4.19
C ILE A 300 -21.00 28.75 3.91
N LEU A 301 -21.85 28.65 4.92
CA LEU A 301 -23.26 29.05 4.86
C LEU A 301 -23.59 29.93 6.06
N ARG A 302 -23.92 31.19 5.77
CA ARG A 302 -24.41 32.15 6.75
C ARG A 302 -25.90 31.98 6.96
N LEU A 303 -26.31 31.82 8.21
CA LEU A 303 -27.69 31.68 8.63
C LEU A 303 -27.98 32.69 9.75
N THR A 304 -29.24 33.09 9.88
CA THR A 304 -29.75 33.71 11.10
C THR A 304 -30.87 32.83 11.62
N ARG A 305 -30.67 32.32 12.84
CA ARG A 305 -31.65 31.57 13.59
C ARG A 305 -32.63 32.55 14.21
N VAL A 306 -33.92 32.43 13.90
CA VAL A 306 -34.97 33.28 14.44
C VAL A 306 -35.93 32.43 15.26
N GLU A 307 -35.98 32.69 16.56
CA GLU A 307 -37.00 32.14 17.44
C GLU A 307 -38.22 33.08 17.49
N VAL A 308 -39.40 32.52 17.22
CA VAL A 308 -40.68 33.21 17.33
C VAL A 308 -41.35 32.73 18.61
N PRO A 309 -41.43 33.54 19.68
CA PRO A 309 -41.88 33.06 21.00
C PRO A 309 -43.27 32.43 21.00
N LEU A 310 -44.19 32.95 20.18
CA LEU A 310 -45.56 32.44 20.06
C LEU A 310 -45.67 31.19 19.18
N LEU A 311 -44.59 30.79 18.50
CA LEU A 311 -44.48 29.54 17.74
C LEU A 311 -43.35 28.66 18.30
N PRO A 312 -43.38 28.28 19.59
CA PRO A 312 -42.25 27.64 20.28
C PRO A 312 -41.88 26.27 19.73
N HIS A 313 -42.75 25.67 18.91
CA HIS A 313 -42.54 24.36 18.30
C HIS A 313 -41.69 24.39 17.02
N ARG A 314 -41.32 25.58 16.54
CA ARG A 314 -40.53 25.77 15.31
C ARG A 314 -39.41 26.77 15.53
N VAL A 315 -38.30 26.54 14.84
CA VAL A 315 -37.22 27.50 14.72
C VAL A 315 -37.06 27.81 13.23
N HIS A 316 -36.97 29.09 12.90
CA HIS A 316 -36.82 29.56 11.53
C HIS A 316 -35.35 29.90 11.27
N TYR A 317 -34.86 29.53 10.10
CA TYR A 317 -33.50 29.86 9.67
C TYR A 317 -33.59 30.65 8.37
N ALA A 318 -33.17 31.91 8.42
CA ALA A 318 -33.02 32.76 7.25
C ALA A 318 -31.61 32.59 6.66
N HIS A 319 -31.51 32.58 5.33
CA HIS A 319 -30.23 32.49 4.63
C HIS A 319 -30.30 33.21 3.29
N PRO A 320 -29.16 33.70 2.76
CA PRO A 320 -29.14 34.28 1.43
C PRO A 320 -29.56 33.26 0.38
N ALA A 321 -30.32 33.71 -0.62
CA ALA A 321 -30.65 32.96 -1.81
C ALA A 321 -29.42 32.92 -2.75
N PRO A 322 -29.39 31.99 -3.72
CA PRO A 322 -28.30 31.93 -4.68
C PRO A 322 -28.20 33.22 -5.49
N ALA A 323 -26.98 33.62 -5.87
CA ALA A 323 -26.70 34.86 -6.59
C ALA A 323 -27.39 34.99 -7.96
N THR A 324 -28.05 33.95 -8.45
CA THR A 324 -28.82 33.93 -9.70
C THR A 324 -30.22 34.56 -9.58
N HIS A 325 -30.61 35.05 -8.40
CA HIS A 325 -31.92 35.70 -8.23
C HIS A 325 -31.92 37.11 -8.88
N PRO A 326 -32.86 37.41 -9.81
CA PRO A 326 -32.84 38.64 -10.61
C PRO A 326 -33.17 39.94 -9.85
N SER A 327 -33.50 39.86 -8.56
CA SER A 327 -34.06 40.96 -7.77
C SER A 327 -33.15 41.45 -6.63
N GLY A 328 -31.84 41.19 -6.72
CA GLY A 328 -30.88 41.54 -5.65
C GLY A 328 -30.82 40.49 -4.53
N THR A 329 -30.30 40.87 -3.36
CA THR A 329 -30.14 39.98 -2.20
C THR A 329 -31.51 39.54 -1.67
N VAL A 330 -31.96 38.36 -2.06
CA VAL A 330 -33.17 37.73 -1.53
C VAL A 330 -32.77 36.75 -0.43
N TYR A 331 -33.56 36.69 0.63
CA TYR A 331 -33.36 35.74 1.72
C TYR A 331 -34.46 34.68 1.69
N GLU A 332 -34.05 33.42 1.77
CA GLU A 332 -34.92 32.27 1.89
C GLU A 332 -35.00 31.80 3.34
N VAL A 333 -36.11 31.16 3.69
CA VAL A 333 -36.38 30.72 5.05
C VAL A 333 -36.86 29.28 5.04
N PHE A 334 -36.23 28.46 5.87
CA PHE A 334 -36.75 27.13 6.20
C PHE A 334 -37.03 27.02 7.69
N ALA A 335 -38.10 26.30 8.03
CA ALA A 335 -38.45 25.97 9.41
C ALA A 335 -38.07 24.53 9.75
N VAL A 336 -37.64 24.32 10.98
CA VAL A 336 -37.41 22.99 11.58
C VAL A 336 -38.14 22.90 12.92
N PRO A 337 -38.52 21.69 13.37
CA PRO A 337 -39.08 21.51 14.72
C PRO A 337 -38.08 21.97 15.78
N SER A 338 -38.57 22.62 16.83
CA SER A 338 -37.75 22.94 18.00
C SER A 338 -37.37 21.67 18.78
N GLY A 339 -36.28 21.72 19.55
CA GLY A 339 -35.86 20.59 20.39
C GLY A 339 -36.95 20.13 21.36
N GLN A 340 -37.70 21.08 21.93
CA GLN A 340 -38.85 20.79 22.78
C GLN A 340 -39.94 20.00 22.04
N ARG A 341 -40.23 20.35 20.78
CA ARG A 341 -41.23 19.61 19.99
C ARG A 341 -40.76 18.21 19.63
N VAL A 342 -39.48 18.04 19.30
CA VAL A 342 -38.89 16.72 19.04
C VAL A 342 -38.98 15.85 20.30
N LEU A 343 -38.66 16.41 21.47
CA LEU A 343 -38.77 15.70 22.75
C LEU A 343 -40.23 15.30 23.06
N GLN A 344 -41.19 16.21 22.87
CA GLN A 344 -42.62 15.90 23.05
C GLN A 344 -43.09 14.76 22.15
N ILE A 345 -42.66 14.75 20.88
CA ILE A 345 -42.97 13.68 19.93
C ILE A 345 -42.34 12.36 20.38
N ALA A 346 -41.07 12.38 20.80
CA ALA A 346 -40.38 11.19 21.28
C ALA A 346 -41.06 10.59 22.54
N VAL A 347 -41.41 11.43 23.51
CA VAL A 347 -42.14 11.00 24.72
C VAL A 347 -43.51 10.41 24.37
N ALA A 348 -44.26 11.05 23.47
CA ALA A 348 -45.56 10.54 23.03
C ALA A 348 -45.44 9.18 22.29
N ALA A 349 -44.44 9.04 21.42
CA ALA A 349 -44.18 7.79 20.69
C ALA A 349 -43.76 6.66 21.64
N LEU A 350 -42.89 6.93 22.62
CA LEU A 350 -42.51 5.97 23.66
C LEU A 350 -43.71 5.55 24.52
N GLY A 351 -44.57 6.50 24.91
CA GLY A 351 -45.81 6.20 25.61
C GLY A 351 -46.75 5.30 24.80
N ALA A 352 -46.94 5.58 23.51
CA ALA A 352 -47.75 4.76 22.62
C ALA A 352 -47.18 3.34 22.46
N LEU A 353 -45.86 3.20 22.32
CA LEU A 353 -45.17 1.91 22.27
C LEU A 353 -45.33 1.12 23.57
N ALA A 354 -45.24 1.78 24.74
CA ALA A 354 -45.47 1.14 26.03
C ALA A 354 -46.91 0.60 26.16
N VAL A 355 -47.91 1.36 25.69
CA VAL A 355 -49.30 0.90 25.67
C VAL A 355 -49.48 -0.28 24.71
N LEU A 356 -48.92 -0.22 23.50
CA LEU A 356 -49.01 -1.30 22.53
C LEU A 356 -48.34 -2.59 23.02
N THR A 357 -47.17 -2.49 23.64
CA THR A 357 -46.47 -3.65 24.22
C THR A 357 -47.24 -4.26 25.38
N LEU A 358 -47.87 -3.44 26.23
CA LEU A 358 -48.72 -3.93 27.32
C LEU A 358 -49.99 -4.61 26.79
N VAL A 359 -50.65 -4.05 25.78
CA VAL A 359 -51.80 -4.67 25.12
C VAL A 359 -51.40 -5.98 24.45
N TRP A 360 -50.26 -6.01 23.76
CA TRP A 360 -49.75 -7.23 23.14
C TRP A 360 -49.47 -8.32 24.18
N TRP A 361 -48.83 -7.96 25.30
CA TRP A 361 -48.57 -8.88 26.41
C TRP A 361 -49.85 -9.41 27.06
N LEU A 362 -50.90 -8.59 27.17
CA LEU A 362 -52.21 -9.02 27.67
C LEU A 362 -52.97 -9.93 26.69
N LEU A 363 -52.69 -9.84 25.39
CA LEU A 363 -53.39 -10.60 24.34
C LEU A 363 -52.63 -11.85 23.88
N THR A 364 -51.38 -12.05 24.30
CA THR A 364 -50.58 -13.23 23.98
C THR A 364 -50.39 -14.07 25.26
N PRO A 365 -51.10 -15.21 25.40
CA PRO A 365 -51.07 -16.04 26.60
C PRO A 365 -49.76 -16.82 26.78
#